data_AF-A0A9E3RXE5-F1
#
_entry.id   AF-A0A9E3RXE5-F1
#
_cell.length_a   1.000
_cell.length_b   1.000
_cell.length_c   1.000
_cell.angle_alpha   90.00
_cell.angle_beta   90.00
_cell.angle_gamma   90.00
#
_symmetry.space_group_name_H-M   'P 1'
#
loop_
_entity.id
_entity.type
_entity.pdbx_description
1 polymer ?
#
loop_
_entity_poly.entity_id
_entity_poly.type
_entity_poly.pdbx_seq_one_letter_code
_entity_poly.pdbx_strand_id
1 'polypeptide(L)'
;MVDYPRYDVRRKEDRDEFGKVLFNLERWLSQFVEAKLMDGAEYFYQKSAGCVGILKDWLGRCLEYAIMEGVPLIDAKFAQRFALKNRGLMTIIEEAFLGENKLADVGDERVLDLLQNGILLSNHLGGSDSPRRPGRRNPKRDPVGSAAI
;
A
#
# COMPACT_ATOMS: atom_id res chain seq x y z
N MET A 1 -11.70 14.05 -11.13
CA MET A 1 -11.38 13.22 -9.94
C MET A 1 -9.87 13.21 -9.83
N VAL A 2 -9.31 13.61 -8.69
CA VAL A 2 -7.84 13.60 -8.51
C VAL A 2 -7.49 12.20 -8.02
N ASP A 3 -6.74 11.44 -8.81
CA ASP A 3 -6.15 10.19 -8.40
C ASP A 3 -4.81 10.46 -7.70
N TYR A 4 -4.52 9.74 -6.63
CA TYR A 4 -3.28 9.85 -5.86
C TYR A 4 -2.53 8.53 -5.95
N PRO A 5 -2.00 8.17 -7.14
CA PRO A 5 -1.28 6.92 -7.31
C PRO A 5 0.00 6.94 -6.47
N ARG A 6 0.56 5.76 -6.23
CA ARG A 6 1.90 5.67 -5.65
C ARG A 6 2.91 6.36 -6.56
N TYR A 7 4.01 6.83 -5.99
CA TYR A 7 5.16 7.29 -6.79
C TYR A 7 5.77 6.09 -7.53
N ASP A 8 5.95 6.24 -8.85
CA ASP A 8 6.56 5.25 -9.72
C ASP A 8 8.02 5.60 -9.99
N VAL A 9 8.94 4.85 -9.37
CA VAL A 9 10.39 5.00 -9.56
C VAL A 9 10.86 4.91 -11.02
N ARG A 10 10.05 4.36 -11.93
CA ARG A 10 10.36 4.33 -13.38
C ARG A 10 10.23 5.72 -14.02
N ARG A 11 9.41 6.61 -13.45
CA ARG A 11 9.26 8.01 -13.88
C ARG A 11 10.23 8.90 -13.13
N LYS A 12 10.97 9.75 -13.84
CA LYS A 12 11.98 10.61 -13.21
C LYS A 12 11.32 11.64 -12.29
N GLU A 13 10.22 12.21 -12.74
CA GLU A 13 9.43 13.22 -12.06
C GLU A 13 8.96 12.70 -10.69
N ASP A 14 8.46 11.47 -10.65
CA ASP A 14 8.03 10.82 -9.41
C ASP A 14 9.18 10.54 -8.45
N ARG A 15 10.36 10.17 -8.96
CA ARG A 15 11.54 10.00 -8.11
C ARG A 15 11.93 11.31 -7.45
N ASP A 16 11.94 12.39 -8.22
CA ASP A 16 12.30 13.72 -7.73
C ASP A 16 11.26 14.21 -6.71
N GLU A 17 9.97 14.01 -6.96
CA GLU A 17 8.89 14.36 -6.03
C GLU A 17 8.91 13.53 -4.74
N PHE A 18 9.10 12.20 -4.85
CA PHE A 18 9.25 11.36 -3.67
C PHE A 18 10.48 11.77 -2.82
N GLY A 19 11.59 12.11 -3.48
CA GLY A 19 12.78 12.64 -2.82
C GLY A 19 12.50 13.93 -2.04
N LYS A 20 11.72 14.87 -2.61
CA LYS A 20 11.29 16.09 -1.90
C LYS A 20 10.41 15.77 -0.70
N VAL A 21 9.48 14.83 -0.83
CA VAL A 21 8.64 14.38 0.29
C VAL A 21 9.50 13.80 1.41
N LEU A 22 10.44 12.91 1.07
CA LEU A 22 11.32 12.28 2.05
C LEU A 22 12.21 13.31 2.76
N PHE A 23 12.78 14.26 2.02
CA PHE A 23 13.57 15.36 2.57
C PHE A 23 12.75 16.22 3.54
N ASN A 24 11.51 16.57 3.18
CA ASN A 24 10.64 17.35 4.06
C ASN A 24 10.27 16.58 5.34
N LEU A 25 10.03 15.27 5.24
CA LEU A 25 9.76 14.42 6.39
C LEU A 25 10.99 14.29 7.30
N GLU A 26 12.19 14.15 6.73
CA GLU A 26 13.44 14.15 7.50
C GLU A 26 13.62 15.44 8.30
N ARG A 27 13.45 16.59 7.64
CA ARG A 27 13.52 17.90 8.29
C ARG A 27 12.49 18.06 9.40
N TRP A 28 11.28 17.57 9.19
CA TRP A 28 10.22 17.64 10.19
C TRP A 28 10.52 16.75 11.40
N LEU A 29 10.93 15.49 11.17
CA LEU A 29 11.32 14.57 12.24
C LEU A 29 12.50 15.11 13.05
N SER A 30 13.47 15.71 12.38
CA SER A 30 14.69 16.29 12.99
C SER A 30 14.42 17.48 13.92
N GLN A 31 13.18 17.98 13.98
CA GLN A 31 12.76 18.95 15.01
C GLN A 31 12.58 18.27 16.38
N PHE A 32 12.39 16.96 16.42
CA PHE A 32 12.12 16.17 17.62
C PHE A 32 13.26 15.20 17.92
N VAL A 33 13.72 14.46 16.90
CA VAL A 33 14.81 13.47 16.98
C VAL A 33 15.59 13.52 15.67
N GLU A 34 16.93 13.55 15.74
CA GLU A 34 17.77 13.56 14.52
C GLU A 34 17.34 12.45 13.56
N ALA A 35 17.12 12.77 12.30
CA ALA A 35 16.71 11.81 11.29
C ALA A 35 17.64 11.87 10.08
N LYS A 36 17.95 10.69 9.52
CA LYS A 36 18.77 10.52 8.31
C LYS A 36 18.06 9.57 7.36
N LEU A 37 17.01 10.07 6.74
CA LEU A 37 16.19 9.32 5.80
C LEU A 37 16.80 9.32 4.40
N MET A 38 17.40 10.44 3.99
CA MET A 38 17.97 10.63 2.66
C MET A 38 19.14 9.66 2.40
N ASP A 39 19.92 9.32 3.42
CA ASP A 39 20.99 8.32 3.37
C ASP A 39 20.47 6.92 2.95
N GLY A 40 19.18 6.65 3.14
CA GLY A 40 18.50 5.40 2.82
C GLY A 40 17.29 5.58 1.91
N ALA A 41 17.27 6.60 1.05
CA ALA A 41 16.06 6.98 0.30
C ALA A 41 15.38 5.81 -0.46
N GLU A 42 16.18 4.97 -1.12
CA GLU A 42 15.68 3.79 -1.83
C GLU A 42 15.01 2.78 -0.88
N TYR A 43 15.55 2.61 0.32
CA TYR A 43 14.98 1.73 1.33
C TYR A 43 13.63 2.24 1.84
N PHE A 44 13.50 3.55 2.09
CA PHE A 44 12.22 4.15 2.48
C PHE A 44 11.18 4.10 1.36
N TYR A 45 11.59 4.32 0.11
CA TYR A 45 10.74 4.11 -1.05
C TYR A 45 10.24 2.66 -1.12
N GLN A 46 11.16 1.69 -1.05
CA GLN A 46 10.84 0.27 -1.13
C GLN A 46 9.84 -0.12 -0.04
N LYS A 47 10.15 0.17 1.23
CA LYS A 47 9.33 -0.25 2.38
C LYS A 47 8.01 0.49 2.53
N SER A 48 7.82 1.59 1.81
CA SER A 48 6.54 2.29 1.70
C SER A 48 5.76 1.96 0.42
N ALA A 49 6.31 1.12 -0.47
CA ALA A 49 5.76 0.88 -1.80
C ALA A 49 5.51 2.16 -2.63
N GLY A 50 6.29 3.21 -2.38
CA GLY A 50 6.08 4.53 -2.99
C GLY A 50 4.82 5.26 -2.49
N CYS A 51 4.14 4.77 -1.45
CA CYS A 51 2.96 5.39 -0.86
C CYS A 51 3.34 6.26 0.33
N VAL A 52 3.07 7.56 0.24
CA VAL A 52 3.39 8.53 1.31
C VAL A 52 2.59 8.29 2.58
N GLY A 53 1.36 7.76 2.47
CA GLY A 53 0.56 7.37 3.65
C GLY A 53 1.27 6.30 4.48
N ILE A 54 1.69 5.21 3.83
CA ILE A 54 2.46 4.12 4.46
C ILE A 54 3.76 4.64 5.06
N LEU A 55 4.47 5.52 4.34
CA LEU A 55 5.69 6.14 4.82
C LEU A 55 5.46 6.94 6.10
N LYS A 56 4.43 7.81 6.13
CA LYS A 56 4.10 8.65 7.29
C LYS A 56 3.69 7.82 8.50
N ASP A 57 2.82 6.82 8.32
CA ASP A 57 2.38 5.94 9.41
C ASP A 57 3.53 5.11 9.98
N TRP A 58 4.47 4.72 9.13
CA TRP A 58 5.68 4.02 9.57
C TRP A 58 6.64 4.95 10.32
N LEU A 59 6.91 6.14 9.82
CA LEU A 59 7.78 7.12 10.47
C LEU A 59 7.18 7.67 11.77
N GLY A 60 5.85 7.79 11.86
CA GLY A 60 5.15 8.18 13.10
C GLY A 60 5.43 7.20 14.23
N ARG A 61 5.34 5.89 13.97
CA ARG A 61 5.71 4.84 14.93
C ARG A 61 7.20 4.86 15.30
N CYS A 62 8.05 5.19 14.33
CA CYS A 62 9.50 5.37 14.58
C CYS A 62 9.74 6.51 15.57
N LEU A 63 9.10 7.66 15.34
CA LEU A 63 9.23 8.85 16.16
C LEU A 63 8.68 8.63 17.57
N GLU A 64 7.48 8.07 17.70
CA GLU A 64 6.85 7.78 18.99
C GLU A 64 7.79 6.98 19.89
N TYR A 65 8.32 5.87 19.37
CA TYR A 65 9.26 5.06 20.12
C TYR A 65 10.57 5.81 20.40
N ALA A 66 11.12 6.53 19.42
CA ALA A 66 12.38 7.25 19.61
C ALA A 66 12.28 8.26 20.76
N ILE A 67 11.15 8.96 20.87
CA ILE A 67 10.87 9.88 21.97
C ILE A 67 10.73 9.12 23.30
N MET A 68 9.94 8.04 23.32
CA MET A 68 9.69 7.27 24.55
C MET A 68 10.97 6.66 25.13
N GLU A 69 11.85 6.15 24.28
CA GLU A 69 13.06 5.42 24.68
C GLU A 69 14.33 6.29 24.62
N GLY A 70 14.20 7.60 24.33
CA GLY A 70 15.32 8.52 24.23
C GLY A 70 16.34 8.14 23.15
N VAL A 71 15.90 7.54 22.04
CA VAL A 71 16.80 7.15 20.95
C VAL A 71 17.21 8.40 20.17
N PRO A 72 18.53 8.62 19.95
CA PRO A 72 19.00 9.88 19.39
C PRO A 72 18.84 10.01 17.87
N LEU A 73 18.67 8.89 17.14
CA LEU A 73 18.74 8.87 15.69
C LEU A 73 17.68 7.96 15.06
N ILE A 74 16.97 8.47 14.07
CA ILE A 74 16.07 7.74 13.17
C ILE A 74 16.76 7.59 11.81
N ASP A 75 17.39 6.45 11.58
CA ASP A 75 17.97 6.05 10.28
C ASP A 75 17.26 4.79 9.73
N ALA A 76 17.68 4.32 8.56
CA ALA A 76 17.13 3.11 7.95
C ALA A 76 17.25 1.86 8.86
N LYS A 77 18.34 1.74 9.61
CA LYS A 77 18.59 0.59 10.51
C LYS A 77 17.59 0.59 11.67
N PHE A 78 17.36 1.75 12.28
CA PHE A 78 16.38 1.95 13.32
C PHE A 78 14.95 1.69 12.79
N ALA A 79 14.61 2.31 11.65
CA ALA A 79 13.27 2.24 11.08
C ALA A 79 12.88 0.81 10.67
N GLN A 80 13.85 -0.05 10.31
CA GLN A 80 13.64 -1.44 9.88
C GLN A 80 12.80 -2.27 10.86
N ARG A 81 12.87 -2.01 12.17
CA ARG A 81 12.08 -2.78 13.16
C ARG A 81 10.57 -2.52 13.09
N PHE A 82 10.15 -1.41 12.47
CA PHE A 82 8.74 -1.05 12.29
C PHE A 82 8.26 -1.21 10.84
N ALA A 83 9.17 -1.56 9.93
CA ALA A 83 8.87 -1.70 8.52
C ALA A 83 7.89 -2.84 8.27
N LEU A 84 7.06 -2.70 7.24
CA LEU A 84 6.21 -3.78 6.78
C LEU A 84 7.07 -4.98 6.33
N LYS A 85 6.62 -6.18 6.66
CA LYS A 85 7.21 -7.42 6.15
C LYS A 85 7.01 -7.49 4.63
N ASN A 86 7.99 -8.05 3.93
CA ASN A 86 7.97 -8.13 2.46
C ASN A 86 6.68 -8.76 1.91
N ARG A 87 6.11 -9.77 2.60
CA ARG A 87 4.85 -10.38 2.17
C ARG A 87 3.68 -9.40 2.15
N GLY A 88 3.53 -8.57 3.18
CA GLY A 88 2.47 -7.55 3.21
C GLY A 88 2.72 -6.45 2.19
N LEU A 89 3.99 -6.08 2.00
CA LEU A 89 4.38 -5.10 0.98
C LEU A 89 4.06 -5.57 -0.44
N MET A 90 4.32 -6.84 -0.76
CA MET A 90 3.96 -7.44 -2.06
C MET A 90 2.45 -7.36 -2.30
N THR A 91 1.63 -7.75 -1.32
CA THR A 91 0.17 -7.65 -1.42
C THR A 91 -0.27 -6.21 -1.68
N ILE A 92 0.27 -5.23 -0.94
CA ILE A 92 -0.06 -3.81 -1.14
C ILE A 92 0.30 -3.35 -2.55
N ILE A 93 1.48 -3.72 -3.06
CA ILE A 93 1.92 -3.35 -4.40
C ILE A 93 0.98 -3.95 -5.45
N GLU A 94 0.67 -5.24 -5.36
CA GLU A 94 -0.23 -5.93 -6.28
C GLU A 94 -1.63 -5.31 -6.28
N GLU A 95 -2.20 -5.06 -5.10
CA GLU A 95 -3.51 -4.44 -4.95
C GLU A 95 -3.54 -2.99 -5.47
N ALA A 96 -2.49 -2.22 -5.20
CA ALA A 96 -2.35 -0.86 -5.71
C ALA A 96 -2.33 -0.84 -7.24
N PHE A 97 -1.50 -1.68 -7.88
CA PHE A 97 -1.45 -1.79 -9.34
C PHE A 97 -2.80 -2.21 -9.93
N LEU A 98 -3.49 -3.18 -9.32
CA LEU A 98 -4.80 -3.62 -9.77
C LEU A 98 -5.86 -2.51 -9.62
N GLY A 99 -5.80 -1.75 -8.53
CA GLY A 99 -6.68 -0.61 -8.28
C GLY A 99 -6.45 0.53 -9.25
N GLU A 100 -5.20 0.94 -9.42
CA GLU A 100 -4.76 1.97 -10.38
C GLU A 100 -5.21 1.61 -11.81
N ASN A 101 -5.05 0.36 -12.23
CA ASN A 101 -5.50 -0.09 -13.55
C ASN A 101 -7.03 -0.11 -13.71
N LYS A 102 -7.79 -0.36 -12.63
CA LYS A 102 -9.27 -0.30 -12.67
C LYS A 102 -9.80 1.14 -12.68
N LEU A 103 -9.04 2.06 -12.10
CA LEU A 103 -9.35 3.49 -12.06
C LEU A 103 -8.85 4.24 -13.29
N ALA A 104 -7.91 3.64 -14.04
CA ALA A 104 -7.44 4.17 -15.31
C ALA A 104 -8.62 4.39 -16.26
N ASP A 105 -8.68 5.58 -16.85
CA ASP A 105 -9.75 5.94 -17.76
C ASP A 105 -9.70 5.04 -19.00
N VAL A 106 -10.87 4.66 -19.49
CA VAL A 106 -10.98 3.84 -20.69
C VAL A 106 -11.15 4.77 -21.90
N GLY A 107 -10.38 4.52 -22.96
CA GLY A 107 -10.51 5.32 -24.17
C GLY A 107 -11.90 5.18 -24.82
N ASP A 108 -12.36 6.22 -25.50
CA ASP A 108 -13.66 6.28 -26.19
C ASP A 108 -13.90 5.08 -27.12
N GLU A 109 -12.85 4.50 -27.70
CA GLU A 109 -12.90 3.30 -28.53
C GLU A 109 -13.50 2.09 -27.78
N ARG A 110 -13.13 1.90 -26.51
CA ARG A 110 -13.65 0.84 -25.65
C ARG A 110 -15.13 1.03 -25.35
N VAL A 111 -15.53 2.29 -25.18
CA VAL A 111 -16.93 2.68 -24.95
C VAL A 111 -17.75 2.42 -26.22
N LEU A 112 -17.24 2.83 -27.38
CA LEU A 112 -17.88 2.65 -28.67
C LEU A 112 -18.05 1.16 -29.02
N ASP A 113 -17.03 0.34 -28.78
CA ASP A 113 -17.08 -1.12 -28.96
C ASP A 113 -18.20 -1.76 -28.12
N LEU A 114 -18.31 -1.39 -26.83
CA LEU A 114 -19.37 -1.90 -25.96
C LEU A 114 -20.78 -1.48 -26.42
N LEU A 115 -20.92 -0.27 -26.94
CA LEU A 115 -22.19 0.23 -27.48
C LEU A 115 -22.58 -0.48 -28.78
N GLN A 116 -21.60 -0.82 -29.63
CA GLN A 116 -21.84 -1.44 -30.93
C GLN A 116 -22.03 -2.96 -30.84
N ASN A 117 -21.19 -3.64 -30.08
CA ASN A 117 -21.11 -5.10 -30.06
C ASN A 117 -21.80 -5.73 -28.83
N GLY A 118 -22.25 -4.90 -27.87
CA GLY A 118 -22.80 -5.37 -26.61
C GLY A 118 -21.76 -6.10 -25.75
N ILE A 119 -22.17 -6.59 -24.58
CA ILE A 119 -21.31 -7.39 -23.70
C ILE A 119 -21.28 -8.83 -24.19
N LEU A 120 -20.70 -9.10 -25.37
CA LEU A 120 -20.44 -10.47 -25.80
C LEU A 120 -19.14 -10.96 -25.14
N LEU A 121 -19.30 -11.66 -24.01
CA LEU A 121 -18.27 -12.40 -23.25
C LEU A 121 -17.10 -11.56 -22.72
N SER A 122 -17.31 -10.90 -21.58
CA SER A 122 -16.22 -10.50 -20.67
C SER A 122 -15.66 -11.69 -19.86
N ASN A 123 -15.53 -12.86 -20.49
CA ASN A 123 -14.78 -13.99 -19.93
C ASN A 123 -13.36 -13.96 -20.49
N HIS A 124 -12.50 -13.12 -19.93
CA HIS A 124 -11.08 -13.41 -19.69
C HIS A 124 -10.54 -12.31 -18.77
N LEU A 125 -9.94 -12.74 -17.64
CA LEU A 125 -9.39 -11.96 -16.51
C LEU A 125 -10.34 -11.71 -15.32
N GLY A 126 -10.71 -12.79 -14.63
CA GLY A 126 -11.21 -12.70 -13.27
C GLY A 126 -11.80 -14.02 -12.81
N GLY A 127 -11.02 -14.83 -12.11
CA GLY A 127 -11.53 -16.04 -11.45
C GLY A 127 -12.78 -15.72 -10.64
N SER A 128 -13.80 -16.54 -10.80
CA SER A 128 -15.09 -16.41 -10.12
C SER A 128 -14.92 -16.53 -8.61
N ASP A 129 -14.81 -15.41 -7.90
CA ASP A 129 -15.11 -15.39 -6.48
C ASP A 129 -16.56 -14.95 -6.33
N SER A 130 -17.43 -15.91 -6.00
CA SER A 130 -18.84 -15.64 -5.76
C SER A 130 -18.97 -14.56 -4.66
N PRO A 131 -19.84 -13.54 -4.81
CA PRO A 131 -19.88 -12.44 -3.88
C PRO A 131 -20.32 -12.93 -2.50
N ARG A 132 -19.37 -12.99 -1.56
CA ARG A 132 -19.68 -13.09 -0.14
C ARG A 132 -20.32 -11.77 0.27
N ARG A 133 -21.64 -11.79 0.44
CA ARG A 133 -22.38 -10.65 1.01
C ARG A 133 -21.80 -10.36 2.41
N PRO A 134 -21.25 -9.16 2.66
CA PRO A 134 -20.86 -8.76 4.01
C PRO A 134 -22.05 -8.95 4.95
N GLY A 135 -21.84 -9.61 6.09
CA GLY A 135 -22.90 -9.91 7.06
C GLY A 135 -23.55 -11.29 6.97
N ARG A 136 -23.29 -12.10 5.93
CA ARG A 136 -23.72 -13.52 5.94
C ARG A 136 -22.67 -14.41 6.60
N ARG A 137 -22.93 -14.82 7.85
CA ARG A 137 -22.19 -15.91 8.51
C ARG A 137 -22.46 -17.22 7.75
N ASN A 138 -21.44 -18.03 7.51
CA ASN A 138 -21.56 -19.38 6.96
C ASN A 138 -21.26 -20.41 8.07
N PRO A 139 -22.22 -20.70 8.98
CA PRO A 139 -21.99 -21.65 10.05
C PRO A 139 -22.04 -23.07 9.48
N LYS A 140 -20.88 -23.65 9.15
CA LYS A 140 -20.76 -25.10 9.21
C LYS A 140 -20.84 -25.47 10.68
N ARG A 141 -21.99 -26.02 11.10
CA ARG A 141 -22.13 -26.61 12.45
C ARG A 141 -21.13 -27.73 12.59
N ASP A 142 -20.30 -27.66 13.62
CA ASP A 142 -19.60 -28.84 14.13
C ASP A 142 -20.64 -29.71 14.86
N PRO A 143 -20.67 -31.04 14.64
CA PRO A 143 -21.50 -31.92 15.43
C PRO A 143 -20.93 -31.97 16.86
N VAL A 144 -21.56 -31.23 17.77
CA VAL A 144 -21.27 -31.31 19.20
C VAL A 144 -22.27 -32.26 19.86
N GLY A 145 -21.76 -33.37 20.39
CA GLY A 145 -22.51 -34.34 21.18
C GLY A 145 -22.55 -35.76 20.60
N SER A 146 -21.40 -36.47 20.59
CA SER A 146 -21.47 -37.93 20.70
C SER A 146 -21.60 -38.26 22.18
N ALA A 147 -22.83 -38.53 22.62
CA ALA A 147 -23.08 -39.18 23.89
C ALA A 147 -22.54 -40.63 23.80
N ALA A 148 -21.62 -40.97 24.69
CA ALA A 148 -21.31 -42.36 25.03
C ALA A 148 -20.81 -42.41 26.48
N ILE A 149 -21.71 -42.78 27.39
CA ILE A 149 -21.43 -43.74 28.46
C ILE A 149 -22.07 -45.05 27.99
#